data_AF-A0AAV3XPX6-F1
#
_entry.id   AF-A0AAV3XPX6-F1
#
_cell.length_a   1.000
_cell.length_b   1.000
_cell.length_c   1.000
_cell.angle_alpha   90.00
_cell.angle_beta   90.00
_cell.angle_gamma   90.00
#
_symmetry.space_group_name_H-M   'P 1'
#
loop_
_entity.id
_entity.type
_entity.pdbx_description
1 polymer ?
#
loop_
_entity_poly.entity_id
_entity_poly.type
_entity_poly.pdbx_seq_one_letter_code
_entity_poly.pdbx_strand_id
1 'polypeptide(L)'
;MPFALIKGTFHIKGYAPDGDSIRFKAHNPENWKKLAGLPVNIKGNSHVQLRFQGIDALETHYKDFHQPRKLGFAARDFMLEKLGFNRVMQTAPNKQVLQALEKVEGYIISRATENNQRPLAYAFAGQPEEPDGASVFLDKNRLKASLNYQLLKAGLAYPNYYQGIFNDLRQAMNEAVNQARIQELGIWFHDKTNLGFKVEGLKSISRDYVIMSKLFRYLVDYLESGGKVSQFKRYLEKRPESILVHSRQDLTYFAQVIDVYGNEIKMKVQPEDLIFMG
;
A
#
# COMPACT_ATOMS: atom_id res chain seq x y z
N MET A 1 18.50 -13.65 2.46
CA MET A 1 17.47 -14.69 2.63
C MET A 1 16.58 -14.69 1.39
N PRO A 2 16.36 -15.86 0.77
CA PRO A 2 15.49 -15.98 -0.39
C PRO A 2 14.02 -15.75 0.00
N PHE A 3 13.18 -15.45 -0.99
CA PHE A 3 11.73 -15.35 -0.76
C PHE A 3 11.07 -16.73 -0.85
N ALA A 4 9.94 -16.91 -0.18
CA ALA A 4 9.07 -18.06 -0.39
C ALA A 4 8.01 -17.73 -1.46
N LEU A 5 7.88 -18.60 -2.46
CA LEU A 5 6.73 -18.62 -3.35
C LEU A 5 5.62 -19.42 -2.69
N ILE A 6 4.43 -18.83 -2.54
CA ILE A 6 3.26 -19.49 -1.94
C ILE A 6 2.10 -19.41 -2.93
N LYS A 7 1.67 -20.56 -3.45
CA LYS A 7 0.50 -20.68 -4.33
C LYS A 7 -0.79 -20.64 -3.52
N GLY A 8 -1.85 -20.14 -4.12
CA GLY A 8 -3.13 -20.03 -3.44
C GLY A 8 -4.19 -19.34 -4.27
N THR A 9 -5.22 -18.88 -3.57
CA THR A 9 -6.35 -18.17 -4.17
C THR A 9 -6.54 -16.82 -3.51
N PHE A 10 -6.83 -15.80 -4.33
CA PHE A 10 -7.29 -14.49 -3.87
C PHE A 10 -8.80 -14.50 -3.72
N HIS A 11 -9.35 -13.82 -2.71
CA HIS A 11 -10.78 -13.84 -2.37
C HIS A 11 -11.34 -12.44 -2.16
N ILE A 12 -12.54 -12.20 -2.67
CA ILE A 12 -13.24 -10.91 -2.50
C ILE A 12 -14.61 -11.03 -1.83
N LYS A 13 -15.23 -12.22 -1.81
CA LYS A 13 -16.54 -12.40 -1.20
C LYS A 13 -16.51 -12.13 0.30
N GLY A 14 -17.37 -11.22 0.75
CA GLY A 14 -17.47 -10.83 2.16
C GLY A 14 -16.35 -9.91 2.63
N TYR A 15 -15.55 -9.36 1.71
CA TYR A 15 -14.45 -8.45 2.00
C TYR A 15 -14.57 -7.15 1.22
N ALA A 16 -13.87 -6.12 1.69
CA ALA A 16 -13.74 -4.83 1.04
C ALA A 16 -12.26 -4.60 0.69
N PRO A 17 -11.73 -5.22 -0.38
CA PRO A 17 -10.36 -4.99 -0.79
C PRO A 17 -10.16 -3.50 -1.16
N ASP A 18 -8.99 -2.99 -0.80
CA ASP A 18 -8.47 -1.70 -1.25
C ASP A 18 -7.49 -1.92 -2.43
N GLY A 19 -6.67 -0.93 -2.75
CA GLY A 19 -5.73 -1.00 -3.88
C GLY A 19 -4.42 -1.71 -3.58
N ASP A 20 -4.17 -2.12 -2.33
CA ASP A 20 -2.88 -2.59 -1.84
C ASP A 20 -2.98 -3.70 -0.77
N SER A 21 -4.16 -4.28 -0.62
CA SER A 21 -4.44 -5.41 0.25
C SER A 21 -5.61 -6.25 -0.27
N ILE A 22 -5.50 -7.56 -0.08
CA ILE A 22 -6.54 -8.52 -0.49
C ILE A 22 -6.45 -9.77 0.38
N ARG A 23 -7.56 -10.51 0.48
CA ARG A 23 -7.58 -11.81 1.16
C ARG A 23 -6.97 -12.89 0.29
N PHE A 24 -6.17 -13.73 0.92
CA PHE A 24 -5.50 -14.84 0.28
C PHE A 24 -5.63 -16.12 1.10
N LYS A 25 -5.74 -17.26 0.42
CA LYS A 25 -5.71 -18.58 1.03
C LYS A 25 -4.62 -19.40 0.36
N ALA A 26 -3.58 -19.73 1.11
CA ALA A 26 -2.52 -20.62 0.62
C ALA A 26 -3.08 -22.02 0.35
N HIS A 27 -2.59 -22.69 -0.69
CA HIS A 27 -2.90 -24.10 -0.94
C HIS A 27 -2.34 -25.00 0.16
N ASN A 28 -1.11 -24.72 0.59
CA ASN A 28 -0.50 -25.36 1.73
C ASN A 28 -0.26 -24.33 2.87
N PRO A 29 -1.08 -24.36 3.95
CA PRO A 29 -0.91 -23.47 5.10
C PRO A 29 0.45 -23.59 5.80
N GLU A 30 1.14 -24.73 5.68
CA GLU A 30 2.46 -24.93 6.28
C GLU A 30 3.53 -24.00 5.67
N ASN A 31 3.30 -23.50 4.44
CA ASN A 31 4.20 -22.55 3.81
C ASN A 31 4.26 -21.20 4.55
N TRP A 32 3.29 -20.87 5.41
CA TRP A 32 3.37 -19.68 6.26
C TRP A 32 4.55 -19.74 7.26
N LYS A 33 4.96 -20.94 7.68
CA LYS A 33 6.10 -21.15 8.59
C LYS A 33 7.45 -20.78 7.95
N LYS A 34 7.48 -20.56 6.63
CA LYS A 34 8.67 -20.13 5.88
C LYS A 34 8.92 -18.62 5.96
N LEU A 35 7.92 -17.85 6.43
CA LEU A 35 8.05 -16.40 6.55
C LEU A 35 8.73 -16.04 7.88
N ALA A 36 9.65 -15.08 7.84
CA ALA A 36 10.24 -14.51 9.03
C ALA A 36 9.27 -13.56 9.76
N GLY A 37 9.55 -13.26 11.03
CA GLY A 37 8.73 -12.37 11.84
C GLY A 37 7.67 -13.11 12.67
N LEU A 38 6.56 -12.43 12.95
CA LEU A 38 5.48 -13.01 13.74
C LEU A 38 4.71 -14.06 12.91
N PRO A 39 4.14 -15.10 13.55
CA PRO A 39 3.24 -16.03 12.87
C PRO A 39 2.13 -15.30 12.13
N VAL A 40 1.77 -15.78 10.94
CA VAL A 40 0.71 -15.17 10.12
C VAL A 40 -0.62 -15.23 10.87
N ASN A 41 -1.35 -14.11 10.90
CA ASN A 41 -2.69 -14.06 11.48
C ASN A 41 -3.70 -14.68 10.51
N ILE A 42 -3.91 -15.98 10.68
CA ILE A 42 -4.89 -16.76 9.94
C ILE A 42 -6.24 -16.61 10.64
N LYS A 43 -7.20 -15.97 9.96
CA LYS A 43 -8.57 -15.82 10.46
C LYS A 43 -9.50 -16.86 9.83
N GLY A 44 -10.53 -17.26 10.57
CA GLY A 44 -11.73 -17.96 10.06
C GLY A 44 -11.43 -19.04 9.01
N ASN A 45 -11.97 -18.90 7.80
CA ASN A 45 -11.88 -19.80 6.63
C ASN A 45 -10.45 -20.03 6.06
N SER A 46 -9.42 -19.87 6.87
CA SER A 46 -8.00 -19.91 6.51
C SER A 46 -7.57 -18.77 5.58
N HIS A 47 -8.29 -17.63 5.64
CA HIS A 47 -7.99 -16.46 4.83
C HIS A 47 -7.07 -15.51 5.60
N VAL A 48 -5.98 -15.09 4.97
CA VAL A 48 -5.03 -14.11 5.50
C VAL A 48 -5.21 -12.79 4.77
N GLN A 49 -5.04 -11.67 5.48
CA GLN A 49 -4.97 -10.36 4.83
C GLN A 49 -3.53 -10.15 4.36
N LEU A 50 -3.32 -9.96 3.06
CA LEU A 50 -2.01 -9.58 2.54
C LEU A 50 -1.79 -8.08 2.68
N ARG A 51 -0.53 -7.67 2.84
CA ARG A 51 -0.08 -6.30 2.64
C ARG A 51 0.83 -6.29 1.43
N PHE A 52 0.49 -5.53 0.39
CA PHE A 52 1.36 -5.43 -0.78
C PHE A 52 2.64 -4.67 -0.42
N GLN A 53 3.78 -5.34 -0.59
CA GLN A 53 5.07 -4.78 -0.27
C GLN A 53 5.40 -3.57 -1.15
N GLY A 54 5.89 -2.50 -0.50
CA GLY A 54 6.47 -1.33 -1.18
C GLY A 54 5.47 -0.32 -1.74
N ILE A 55 4.16 -0.51 -1.52
CA ILE A 55 3.12 0.39 -2.02
C ILE A 55 2.10 0.76 -0.94
N ASP A 56 1.41 1.86 -1.14
CA ASP A 56 0.28 2.32 -0.33
C ASP A 56 -0.75 3.01 -1.23
N ALA A 57 -1.90 2.38 -1.44
CA ALA A 57 -2.97 2.93 -2.27
C ALA A 57 -3.75 4.01 -1.52
N LEU A 58 -4.53 4.82 -2.23
CA LEU A 58 -5.36 5.83 -1.57
C LEU A 58 -6.41 5.18 -0.66
N GLU A 59 -6.55 5.76 0.54
CA GLU A 59 -7.52 5.29 1.52
C GLU A 59 -8.96 5.36 1.01
N THR A 60 -9.70 4.28 1.20
CA THR A 60 -11.12 4.19 0.79
C THR A 60 -12.08 4.13 1.97
N HIS A 61 -11.61 3.82 3.18
CA HIS A 61 -12.46 3.61 4.37
C HIS A 61 -11.69 3.64 5.72
N TYR A 62 -10.58 4.37 5.83
CA TYR A 62 -9.83 4.50 7.09
C TYR A 62 -10.62 5.33 8.12
N LYS A 63 -11.12 4.68 9.19
CA LYS A 63 -11.99 5.30 10.22
C LYS A 63 -13.18 6.08 9.63
N ASP A 64 -13.84 5.49 8.65
CA ASP A 64 -14.93 6.13 7.86
C ASP A 64 -14.51 7.34 7.01
N PHE A 65 -13.24 7.74 7.06
CA PHE A 65 -12.63 8.70 6.16
C PHE A 65 -12.00 8.01 4.96
N HIS A 66 -11.86 8.76 3.88
CA HIS A 66 -11.31 8.29 2.62
C HIS A 66 -10.63 9.45 1.92
N GLN A 67 -9.76 9.18 0.96
CA GLN A 67 -9.30 10.16 -0.03
C GLN A 67 -10.26 10.13 -1.25
N PRO A 68 -10.05 10.91 -2.34
CA PRO A 68 -10.95 10.91 -3.49
C PRO A 68 -11.27 9.49 -4.01
N ARG A 69 -12.52 9.04 -3.78
CA ARG A 69 -12.92 7.63 -3.95
C ARG A 69 -12.67 7.10 -5.35
N LYS A 70 -12.83 7.93 -6.37
CA LYS A 70 -12.59 7.56 -7.77
C LYS A 70 -11.18 6.99 -7.96
N LEU A 71 -10.16 7.58 -7.34
CA LEU A 71 -8.77 7.15 -7.46
C LEU A 71 -8.48 5.90 -6.61
N GLY A 72 -8.98 5.87 -5.36
CA GLY A 72 -8.85 4.67 -4.51
C GLY A 72 -9.55 3.44 -5.10
N PHE A 73 -10.73 3.64 -5.71
CA PHE A 73 -11.45 2.58 -6.42
C PHE A 73 -10.79 2.19 -7.74
N ALA A 74 -10.18 3.14 -8.47
CA ALA A 74 -9.39 2.81 -9.65
C ALA A 74 -8.22 1.86 -9.31
N ALA A 75 -7.54 2.08 -8.18
CA ALA A 75 -6.47 1.18 -7.72
C ALA A 75 -7.01 -0.23 -7.40
N ARG A 76 -8.10 -0.32 -6.65
CA ARG A 76 -8.78 -1.60 -6.36
C ARG A 76 -9.21 -2.30 -7.66
N ASP A 77 -9.91 -1.59 -8.54
CA ASP A 77 -10.48 -2.18 -9.75
C ASP A 77 -9.38 -2.66 -10.70
N PHE A 78 -8.30 -1.89 -10.83
CA PHE A 78 -7.10 -2.32 -11.55
C PHE A 78 -6.48 -3.58 -10.95
N MET A 79 -6.32 -3.63 -9.63
CA MET A 79 -5.79 -4.81 -8.93
C MET A 79 -6.67 -6.04 -9.21
N LEU A 80 -7.99 -5.92 -9.09
CA LEU A 80 -8.92 -7.01 -9.28
C LEU A 80 -8.94 -7.50 -10.74
N GLU A 81 -8.96 -6.57 -11.71
CA GLU A 81 -8.87 -6.89 -13.13
C GLU A 81 -7.57 -7.64 -13.45
N LYS A 82 -6.42 -7.15 -12.96
CA LYS A 82 -5.12 -7.80 -13.18
C LYS A 82 -5.01 -9.17 -12.53
N LEU A 83 -5.74 -9.42 -11.46
CA LEU A 83 -5.86 -10.73 -10.83
C LEU A 83 -6.78 -11.71 -11.60
N GLY A 84 -7.54 -11.22 -12.58
CA GLY A 84 -8.49 -12.03 -13.35
C GLY A 84 -9.88 -12.10 -12.74
N PHE A 85 -10.22 -11.20 -11.81
CA PHE A 85 -11.62 -11.06 -11.39
C PHE A 85 -12.43 -10.43 -12.53
N ASN A 86 -13.46 -11.13 -13.00
CA ASN A 86 -14.38 -10.58 -14.00
C ASN A 86 -15.12 -9.35 -13.47
N ARG A 87 -15.43 -8.43 -14.40
CA ARG A 87 -15.94 -7.06 -14.17
C ARG A 87 -16.78 -6.93 -12.89
N VAL A 88 -16.17 -6.34 -11.87
CA VAL A 88 -16.82 -5.96 -10.62
C VAL A 88 -17.72 -4.76 -10.91
N MET A 89 -19.01 -4.98 -11.12
CA MET A 89 -19.97 -3.88 -11.12
C MET A 89 -20.32 -3.53 -9.68
N GLN A 90 -19.78 -2.41 -9.18
CA GLN A 90 -20.25 -1.81 -7.94
C GLN A 90 -21.57 -1.07 -8.20
N THR A 91 -22.64 -1.52 -7.57
CA THR A 91 -23.96 -0.86 -7.68
C THR A 91 -24.19 0.21 -6.59
N ALA A 92 -23.34 0.30 -5.56
CA ALA A 92 -23.39 1.34 -4.53
C ALA A 92 -22.12 1.33 -3.65
N PRO A 93 -21.81 2.43 -2.93
CA PRO A 93 -20.89 2.37 -1.80
C PRO A 93 -21.47 1.39 -0.77
N ASN A 94 -20.77 0.28 -0.53
CA ASN A 94 -21.11 -0.76 0.47
C ASN A 94 -22.14 -1.85 0.07
N LYS A 95 -22.33 -2.19 -1.21
CA LYS A 95 -23.10 -3.41 -1.59
C LYS A 95 -22.36 -4.37 -2.54
N GLN A 96 -22.71 -5.64 -2.35
CA GLN A 96 -22.07 -6.86 -2.86
C GLN A 96 -21.87 -6.91 -4.38
N VAL A 97 -20.79 -7.59 -4.73
CA VAL A 97 -20.36 -7.96 -6.07
C VAL A 97 -21.38 -8.91 -6.71
N LEU A 98 -22.13 -8.43 -7.69
CA LEU A 98 -23.00 -9.25 -8.54
C LEU A 98 -22.15 -9.76 -9.71
N GLN A 99 -21.91 -11.07 -9.76
CA GLN A 99 -21.25 -11.81 -10.87
C GLN A 99 -19.71 -11.70 -11.06
N ALA A 100 -18.92 -11.39 -10.03
CA ALA A 100 -17.48 -11.68 -10.12
C ALA A 100 -17.20 -13.13 -9.68
N LEU A 101 -16.15 -13.73 -10.24
CA LEU A 101 -15.53 -14.90 -9.62
C LEU A 101 -15.25 -14.57 -8.15
N GLU A 102 -15.74 -15.38 -7.22
CA GLU A 102 -15.59 -15.08 -5.79
C GLU A 102 -14.13 -15.21 -5.33
N LYS A 103 -13.37 -16.02 -6.08
CA LYS A 103 -11.95 -16.28 -5.91
C LYS A 103 -11.27 -16.49 -7.26
N VAL A 104 -9.98 -16.20 -7.32
CA VAL A 104 -9.12 -16.46 -8.48
C VAL A 104 -7.79 -17.09 -8.04
N GLU A 105 -7.24 -17.93 -8.90
CA GLU A 105 -5.93 -18.56 -8.71
C GLU A 105 -4.80 -17.56 -8.83
N GLY A 106 -3.75 -17.76 -8.04
CA GLY A 106 -2.57 -16.93 -8.09
C GLY A 106 -1.47 -17.37 -7.12
N TYR A 107 -0.49 -16.50 -6.93
CA TYR A 107 0.57 -16.76 -5.97
C TYR A 107 1.12 -15.46 -5.41
N ILE A 108 1.82 -15.60 -4.28
CA ILE A 108 2.60 -14.53 -3.68
C ILE A 108 4.06 -14.93 -3.59
N ILE A 109 4.91 -13.92 -3.60
CA ILE A 109 6.31 -14.03 -3.20
C ILE A 109 6.47 -13.19 -1.94
N SER A 110 6.81 -13.84 -0.83
CA SER A 110 6.89 -13.19 0.48
C SER A 110 8.07 -13.74 1.28
N ARG A 111 8.60 -12.91 2.17
CA ARG A 111 9.73 -13.29 3.05
C ARG A 111 9.45 -13.08 4.53
N ALA A 112 8.45 -12.28 4.87
CA ALA A 112 8.21 -11.85 6.23
C ALA A 112 6.78 -11.38 6.44
N THR A 113 6.38 -11.32 7.70
CA THR A 113 5.19 -10.62 8.17
C THR A 113 5.54 -9.25 8.76
N GLU A 114 4.58 -8.34 8.73
CA GLU A 114 4.66 -7.07 9.48
C GLU A 114 4.01 -7.20 10.88
N ASN A 115 4.08 -6.14 11.69
CA ASN A 115 3.67 -6.13 13.10
C ASN A 115 2.21 -6.56 13.35
N ASN A 116 1.29 -6.33 12.40
CA ASN A 116 -0.09 -6.84 12.46
C ASN A 116 -0.24 -8.28 11.91
N GLN A 117 0.87 -9.01 11.78
CA GLN A 117 0.93 -10.41 11.36
C GLN A 117 0.39 -10.65 9.93
N ARG A 118 0.39 -9.62 9.07
CA ARG A 118 0.06 -9.75 7.65
C ARG A 118 1.33 -10.09 6.86
N PRO A 119 1.27 -11.04 5.90
CA PRO A 119 2.39 -11.26 4.99
C PRO A 119 2.66 -10.02 4.14
N LEU A 120 3.93 -9.62 4.08
CA LEU A 120 4.44 -8.64 3.14
C LEU A 120 4.67 -9.32 1.79
N ALA A 121 3.79 -9.06 0.82
CA ALA A 121 3.65 -9.87 -0.39
C ALA A 121 3.89 -9.05 -1.67
N TYR A 122 4.59 -9.66 -2.62
CA TYR A 122 4.45 -9.35 -4.04
C TYR A 122 3.42 -10.31 -4.63
N ALA A 123 2.34 -9.78 -5.17
CA ALA A 123 1.22 -10.58 -5.64
C ALA A 123 1.23 -10.75 -7.17
N PHE A 124 0.86 -11.94 -7.62
CA PHE A 124 0.88 -12.34 -9.02
C PHE A 124 -0.37 -13.13 -9.39
N ALA A 125 -0.92 -12.84 -10.57
CA ALA A 125 -1.95 -13.65 -11.18
C ALA A 125 -1.35 -14.92 -11.81
N GLY A 126 -2.20 -15.93 -12.02
CA GLY A 126 -1.84 -17.14 -12.76
C GLY A 126 -1.03 -18.15 -11.94
N GLN A 127 -0.46 -19.14 -12.62
CA GLN A 127 0.27 -20.24 -12.00
C GLN A 127 1.77 -20.11 -12.30
N PRO A 128 2.64 -20.10 -11.28
CA PRO A 128 4.08 -20.11 -11.50
C PRO A 128 4.56 -21.53 -11.81
N GLU A 129 5.67 -21.63 -12.55
CA GLU A 129 6.31 -22.91 -12.88
C GLU A 129 6.89 -23.59 -11.63
N GLU A 130 7.40 -22.80 -10.69
CA GLU A 130 8.05 -23.34 -9.49
C GLU A 130 7.06 -24.07 -8.57
N PRO A 131 7.51 -25.08 -7.81
CA PRO A 131 6.64 -25.78 -6.86
C PRO A 131 6.15 -24.86 -5.73
N ASP A 132 5.00 -25.19 -5.15
CA ASP A 132 4.46 -24.43 -4.01
C ASP A 132 5.41 -24.52 -2.81
N GLY A 133 5.73 -23.37 -2.20
CA GLY A 133 6.69 -23.27 -1.12
C GLY A 133 8.14 -23.20 -1.56
N ALA A 134 8.43 -23.07 -2.86
CA ALA A 134 9.79 -22.94 -3.35
C ALA A 134 10.48 -21.69 -2.78
N SER A 135 11.79 -21.84 -2.54
CA SER A 135 12.69 -20.72 -2.29
C SER A 135 13.07 -20.08 -3.62
N VAL A 136 12.72 -18.82 -3.83
CA VAL A 136 12.89 -18.12 -5.12
C VAL A 136 13.64 -16.81 -4.95
N PHE A 137 14.34 -16.41 -6.01
CA PHE A 137 14.89 -15.07 -6.16
C PHE A 137 13.86 -14.18 -6.85
N LEU A 138 13.62 -12.99 -6.30
CA LEU A 138 12.79 -11.97 -6.91
C LEU A 138 13.72 -10.93 -7.52
N ASP A 139 13.89 -10.98 -8.84
CA ASP A 139 14.66 -9.99 -9.59
C ASP A 139 13.76 -8.85 -10.09
N LYS A 140 14.37 -7.87 -10.78
CA LYS A 140 13.65 -6.73 -11.37
C LYS A 140 12.61 -7.14 -12.40
N ASN A 141 12.88 -8.17 -13.21
CA ASN A 141 11.98 -8.59 -14.29
C ASN A 141 10.72 -9.24 -13.71
N ARG A 142 10.89 -10.11 -12.73
CA ARG A 142 9.80 -10.74 -12.00
C ARG A 142 9.04 -9.71 -11.16
N LEU A 143 9.72 -8.77 -10.51
CA LEU A 143 9.06 -7.65 -9.83
C LEU A 143 8.15 -6.88 -10.79
N LYS A 144 8.61 -6.60 -12.02
CA LYS A 144 7.80 -5.89 -13.03
C LYS A 144 6.51 -6.61 -13.36
N ALA A 145 6.44 -7.93 -13.24
CA ALA A 145 5.21 -8.70 -13.44
C ALA A 145 4.25 -8.68 -12.22
N SER A 146 4.71 -8.23 -11.04
CA SER A 146 3.88 -8.17 -9.83
C SER A 146 2.82 -7.07 -9.92
N LEU A 147 1.68 -7.28 -9.27
CA LEU A 147 0.65 -6.24 -9.11
C LEU A 147 1.21 -4.98 -8.46
N ASN A 148 2.12 -5.14 -7.50
CA ASN A 148 2.76 -4.05 -6.77
C ASN A 148 3.42 -3.06 -7.74
N TYR A 149 4.24 -3.59 -8.66
CA TYR A 149 4.89 -2.76 -9.67
C TYR A 149 3.89 -2.17 -10.67
N GLN A 150 2.92 -2.96 -11.12
CA GLN A 150 1.92 -2.52 -12.08
C GLN A 150 1.06 -1.38 -11.55
N LEU A 151 0.71 -1.39 -10.25
CA LEU A 151 0.00 -0.30 -9.58
C LEU A 151 0.82 0.99 -9.53
N LEU A 152 2.12 0.91 -9.22
CA LEU A 152 3.01 2.07 -9.27
C LEU A 152 3.15 2.63 -10.69
N LYS A 153 3.37 1.74 -11.67
CA LYS A 153 3.49 2.12 -13.08
C LYS A 153 2.23 2.81 -13.61
N ALA A 154 1.05 2.39 -13.15
CA ALA A 154 -0.23 3.00 -13.51
C ALA A 154 -0.52 4.30 -12.74
N GLY A 155 0.32 4.70 -11.79
CA GLY A 155 0.06 5.86 -10.92
C GLY A 155 -1.12 5.65 -9.97
N LEU A 156 -1.38 4.42 -9.54
CA LEU A 156 -2.54 4.06 -8.70
C LEU A 156 -2.19 3.79 -7.23
N ALA A 157 -0.91 3.87 -6.87
CA ALA A 157 -0.46 3.78 -5.49
C ALA A 157 0.79 4.65 -5.27
N TYR A 158 0.98 5.12 -4.04
CA TYR A 158 2.24 5.72 -3.63
C TYR A 158 3.29 4.63 -3.36
N PRO A 159 4.58 4.91 -3.59
CA PRO A 159 5.63 4.10 -3.00
C PRO A 159 5.59 4.25 -1.47
N ASN A 160 5.72 3.15 -0.75
CA ASN A 160 5.77 3.14 0.70
C ASN A 160 6.70 2.04 1.18
N TYR A 161 7.96 2.40 1.43
CA TYR A 161 9.02 1.45 1.72
C TYR A 161 9.24 1.31 3.21
N TYR A 162 9.39 0.06 3.64
CA TYR A 162 9.83 -0.28 4.99
C TYR A 162 11.22 -0.90 4.95
N GLN A 163 11.89 -0.89 6.10
CA GLN A 163 13.16 -1.57 6.27
C GLN A 163 13.09 -3.01 5.75
N GLY A 164 14.11 -3.40 4.98
CA GLY A 164 14.20 -4.73 4.37
C GLY A 164 13.73 -4.81 2.92
N ILE A 165 13.27 -3.70 2.31
CA ILE A 165 13.21 -3.60 0.85
C ILE A 165 14.62 -3.69 0.25
N PHE A 166 14.79 -4.49 -0.80
CA PHE A 166 16.08 -4.58 -1.50
C PHE A 166 16.28 -3.38 -2.42
N ASN A 167 17.52 -2.88 -2.51
CA ASN A 167 17.81 -1.62 -3.21
C ASN A 167 17.49 -1.68 -4.70
N ASP A 168 17.76 -2.80 -5.36
CA ASP A 168 17.46 -3.03 -6.78
C ASP A 168 15.96 -3.06 -7.07
N LEU A 169 15.17 -3.69 -6.19
CA LEU A 169 13.70 -3.69 -6.27
C LEU A 169 13.14 -2.29 -6.05
N ARG A 170 13.62 -1.58 -5.01
CA ARG A 170 13.25 -0.19 -4.76
C ARG A 170 13.56 0.70 -5.96
N GLN A 171 14.75 0.59 -6.53
CA GLN A 171 15.14 1.38 -7.71
C GLN A 171 14.16 1.17 -8.87
N ALA A 172 13.81 -0.09 -9.17
CA ALA A 172 12.84 -0.37 -10.23
C ALA A 172 11.45 0.22 -9.92
N MET A 173 10.99 0.15 -8.66
CA MET A 173 9.73 0.78 -8.25
C MET A 173 9.79 2.31 -8.36
N ASN A 174 10.91 2.94 -8.00
CA ASN A 174 11.11 4.38 -8.15
C ASN A 174 11.11 4.81 -9.61
N GLU A 175 11.69 4.02 -10.52
CA GLU A 175 11.63 4.27 -11.96
C GLU A 175 10.18 4.30 -12.45
N ALA A 176 9.34 3.36 -12.01
CA ALA A 176 7.92 3.33 -12.36
C ALA A 176 7.16 4.54 -11.80
N VAL A 177 7.42 4.91 -10.55
CA VAL A 177 6.85 6.10 -9.89
C VAL A 177 7.22 7.37 -10.65
N ASN A 178 8.49 7.56 -10.98
CA ASN A 178 8.96 8.74 -11.69
C ASN A 178 8.32 8.85 -13.08
N GLN A 179 8.21 7.74 -13.81
CA GLN A 179 7.53 7.72 -15.10
C GLN A 179 6.05 8.06 -14.98
N ALA A 180 5.34 7.46 -14.03
CA ALA A 180 3.93 7.74 -13.78
C ALA A 180 3.71 9.21 -13.36
N ARG A 181 4.65 9.79 -12.60
CA ARG A 181 4.61 11.21 -12.22
C ARG A 181 4.83 12.15 -13.39
N ILE A 182 5.85 11.89 -14.23
CA ILE A 182 6.13 12.72 -15.43
C ILE A 182 4.96 12.70 -16.40
N GLN A 183 4.28 11.56 -16.52
CA GLN A 183 3.10 11.39 -17.38
C GLN A 183 1.80 11.82 -16.71
N GLU A 184 1.86 12.34 -15.48
CA GLU A 184 0.70 12.76 -14.69
C GLU A 184 -0.40 11.66 -14.60
N LEU A 185 0.00 10.41 -14.39
CA LEU A 185 -0.94 9.29 -14.30
C LEU A 185 -1.59 9.20 -12.93
N GLY A 186 -2.91 8.96 -12.92
CA GLY A 186 -3.68 8.59 -11.72
C GLY A 186 -3.53 9.61 -10.59
N ILE A 187 -2.96 9.17 -9.46
CA ILE A 187 -2.76 10.02 -8.28
C ILE A 187 -1.81 11.19 -8.56
N TRP A 188 -0.86 11.04 -9.49
CA TRP A 188 0.20 12.03 -9.70
C TRP A 188 -0.29 13.32 -10.34
N PHE A 189 -1.37 13.27 -11.14
CA PHE A 189 -2.03 14.48 -11.66
C PHE A 189 -2.60 15.37 -10.54
N HIS A 190 -3.00 14.75 -9.43
CA HIS A 190 -3.70 15.42 -8.34
C HIS A 190 -2.83 15.59 -7.07
N ASP A 191 -1.63 15.01 -7.05
CA ASP A 191 -0.80 14.90 -5.85
C ASP A 191 -0.42 16.29 -5.29
N LYS A 192 -0.71 16.50 -4.02
CA LYS A 192 -0.33 17.70 -3.26
C LYS A 192 0.70 17.44 -2.18
N THR A 193 1.16 16.20 -2.02
CA THR A 193 2.05 15.76 -0.95
C THR A 193 3.25 16.70 -0.76
N ASN A 194 3.96 17.01 -1.85
CA ASN A 194 5.15 17.87 -1.82
C ASN A 194 4.91 19.31 -2.28
N LEU A 195 3.72 19.61 -2.84
CA LEU A 195 3.35 20.97 -3.23
C LEU A 195 2.83 21.78 -2.05
N GLY A 196 2.17 21.13 -1.10
CA GLY A 196 1.49 21.77 0.01
C GLY A 196 -0.04 21.81 -0.20
N PHE A 197 -0.78 21.73 0.89
CA PHE A 197 -2.24 21.77 0.88
C PHE A 197 -2.79 22.37 2.17
N LYS A 198 -3.91 23.09 2.07
CA LYS A 198 -4.59 23.69 3.22
C LYS A 198 -5.48 22.67 3.90
N VAL A 199 -5.40 22.59 5.23
CA VAL A 199 -6.21 21.71 6.06
C VAL A 199 -7.22 22.56 6.82
N GLU A 200 -8.46 22.57 6.33
CA GLU A 200 -9.59 23.29 6.95
C GLU A 200 -10.41 22.38 7.87
N GLY A 201 -10.03 21.10 7.94
CA GLY A 201 -10.68 20.05 8.73
C GLY A 201 -10.70 18.72 7.97
N LEU A 202 -11.29 17.70 8.59
CA LEU A 202 -11.33 16.33 8.05
C LEU A 202 -11.94 16.27 6.63
N LYS A 203 -12.97 17.06 6.35
CA LYS A 203 -13.60 17.10 5.02
C LYS A 203 -12.62 17.48 3.91
N SER A 204 -11.74 18.45 4.18
CA SER A 204 -10.78 18.96 3.18
C SER A 204 -9.78 17.88 2.75
N ILE A 205 -9.18 17.19 3.71
CA ILE A 205 -8.21 16.12 3.43
C ILE A 205 -8.86 14.86 2.86
N SER A 206 -10.17 14.67 3.07
CA SER A 206 -10.88 13.50 2.55
C SER A 206 -11.38 13.62 1.11
N ARG A 207 -11.63 14.85 0.64
CA ARG A 207 -12.32 15.08 -0.63
C ARG A 207 -11.54 15.91 -1.62
N ASP A 208 -10.74 16.85 -1.13
CA ASP A 208 -10.22 17.92 -1.98
C ASP A 208 -8.75 17.69 -2.37
N TYR A 209 -8.03 16.86 -1.60
CA TYR A 209 -6.62 16.61 -1.80
C TYR A 209 -6.30 15.13 -1.99
N VAL A 210 -5.30 14.89 -2.84
CA VAL A 210 -4.64 13.59 -2.99
C VAL A 210 -3.25 13.74 -2.37
N ILE A 211 -3.01 12.98 -1.31
CA ILE A 211 -1.76 13.00 -0.54
C ILE A 211 -1.34 11.58 -0.18
N MET A 212 -0.06 11.40 0.15
CA MET A 212 0.46 10.12 0.62
C MET A 212 -0.42 9.54 1.74
N SER A 213 -0.93 8.33 1.54
CA SER A 213 -1.95 7.72 2.43
C SER A 213 -1.51 7.62 3.88
N LYS A 214 -0.22 7.39 4.14
CA LYS A 214 0.30 7.42 5.51
C LYS A 214 0.22 8.80 6.17
N LEU A 215 0.50 9.89 5.44
CA LEU A 215 0.28 11.26 5.93
C LEU A 215 -1.20 11.52 6.20
N PHE A 216 -2.07 11.06 5.30
CA PHE A 216 -3.53 11.14 5.47
C PHE A 216 -3.98 10.45 6.77
N ARG A 217 -3.52 9.22 7.04
CA ARG A 217 -3.86 8.49 8.27
C ARG A 217 -3.46 9.26 9.53
N TYR A 218 -2.24 9.81 9.58
CA TYR A 218 -1.81 10.66 10.70
C TYR A 218 -2.68 11.91 10.88
N LEU A 219 -3.10 12.53 9.79
CA LEU A 219 -3.97 13.71 9.84
C LEU A 219 -5.37 13.37 10.33
N VAL A 220 -5.94 12.25 9.85
CA VAL A 220 -7.23 11.76 10.33
C VAL A 220 -7.17 11.50 11.84
N ASP A 221 -6.19 10.72 12.29
CA ASP A 221 -6.01 10.42 13.72
C ASP A 221 -5.88 11.69 14.57
N TYR A 222 -5.16 12.68 14.07
CA TYR A 222 -4.95 13.92 14.80
C TYR A 222 -6.21 14.80 14.86
N LEU A 223 -6.83 15.04 13.72
CA LEU A 223 -7.99 15.95 13.61
C LEU A 223 -9.24 15.35 14.26
N GLU A 224 -9.43 14.03 14.15
CA GLU A 224 -10.52 13.31 14.84
C GLU A 224 -10.41 13.46 16.37
N SER A 225 -9.18 13.53 16.89
CA SER A 225 -8.93 13.79 18.32
C SER A 225 -9.09 15.26 18.75
N GLY A 226 -9.59 16.14 17.88
CA GLY A 226 -9.76 17.57 18.13
C GLY A 226 -8.48 18.40 17.95
N GLY A 227 -7.48 17.85 17.26
CA GLY A 227 -6.20 18.50 17.00
C GLY A 227 -6.32 19.78 16.16
N LYS A 228 -5.47 20.77 16.45
CA LYS A 228 -5.33 22.00 15.65
C LYS A 228 -4.17 21.85 14.68
N VAL A 229 -4.38 22.10 13.39
CA VAL A 229 -3.37 21.89 12.33
C VAL A 229 -1.99 22.48 12.67
N SER A 230 -1.96 23.70 13.23
CA SER A 230 -0.71 24.37 13.64
C SER A 230 0.12 23.61 14.68
N GLN A 231 -0.48 22.64 15.39
CA GLN A 231 0.17 21.77 16.38
C GLN A 231 0.42 20.35 15.85
N PHE A 232 0.09 20.06 14.58
CA PHE A 232 0.22 18.72 13.99
C PHE A 232 1.67 18.20 14.02
N LYS A 233 2.65 19.04 13.72
CA LYS A 233 4.07 18.64 13.80
C LYS A 233 4.46 18.18 15.20
N ARG A 234 4.04 18.93 16.23
CA ARG A 234 4.27 18.56 17.64
C ARG A 234 3.55 17.27 18.02
N TYR A 235 2.39 17.00 17.43
CA TYR A 235 1.70 15.72 17.60
C TYR A 235 2.53 14.54 17.05
N LEU A 236 3.15 14.71 15.88
CA LEU A 236 4.04 13.70 15.29
C LEU A 236 5.33 13.51 16.11
N GLU A 237 5.91 14.60 16.64
CA GLU A 237 7.11 14.54 17.50
C GLU A 237 6.88 13.74 18.79
N LYS A 238 5.65 13.72 19.32
CA LYS A 238 5.27 12.91 20.48
C LYS A 238 5.07 11.42 20.16
N ARG A 239 4.97 11.07 18.88
CA ARG A 239 4.83 9.68 18.39
C ARG A 239 5.90 9.45 17.31
N PRO A 240 7.18 9.44 17.71
CA PRO A 240 8.28 9.41 16.76
C PRO A 240 8.19 8.14 15.90
N GLU A 241 8.05 8.34 14.60
CA GLU A 241 8.18 7.29 13.61
C GLU A 241 9.52 7.46 12.89
N SER A 242 10.42 6.50 13.06
CA SER A 242 11.76 6.56 12.48
C SER A 242 11.74 6.31 10.98
N ILE A 243 12.45 7.14 10.24
CA ILE A 243 12.61 7.06 8.79
C ILE A 243 14.08 7.23 8.39
N LEU A 244 14.49 6.56 7.32
CA LEU A 244 15.70 6.87 6.59
C LEU A 244 15.32 7.69 5.34
N VAL A 245 15.91 8.88 5.22
CA VAL A 245 15.88 9.66 3.98
C VAL A 245 17.02 9.17 3.10
N HIS A 246 16.70 8.34 2.11
CA HIS A 246 17.68 7.53 1.40
C HIS A 246 18.71 8.38 0.63
N SER A 247 18.29 9.43 -0.07
CA SER A 247 19.21 10.32 -0.81
C SER A 247 20.27 10.99 0.06
N ARG A 248 19.99 11.18 1.35
CA ARG A 248 20.87 11.87 2.31
C ARG A 248 21.60 10.92 3.24
N GLN A 249 21.23 9.63 3.23
CA GLN A 249 21.63 8.65 4.24
C GLN A 249 21.37 9.14 5.67
N ASP A 250 20.26 9.86 5.85
CA ASP A 250 19.90 10.53 7.09
C ASP A 250 18.81 9.74 7.84
N LEU A 251 19.14 9.23 9.02
CA LEU A 251 18.19 8.57 9.91
C LEU A 251 17.56 9.61 10.84
N THR A 252 16.27 9.83 10.67
CA THR A 252 15.51 10.89 11.36
C THR A 252 14.10 10.42 11.69
N TYR A 253 13.20 11.34 12.01
CA TYR A 253 11.79 11.05 12.30
C TYR A 253 10.85 11.64 11.24
N PHE A 254 9.71 11.00 11.02
CA PHE A 254 8.73 11.42 10.03
C PHE A 254 8.28 12.88 10.25
N ALA A 255 8.17 13.32 11.51
CA ALA A 255 7.88 14.72 11.85
C ALA A 255 8.87 15.73 11.24
N GLN A 256 10.14 15.34 11.04
CA GLN A 256 11.18 16.22 10.51
C GLN A 256 11.04 16.48 9.02
N VAL A 257 10.37 15.59 8.28
CA VAL A 257 10.08 15.80 6.85
C VAL A 257 8.72 16.47 6.61
N ILE A 258 7.99 16.82 7.67
CA ILE A 258 6.74 17.58 7.60
C ILE A 258 7.00 19.05 7.96
N ASP A 259 6.49 19.94 7.13
CA ASP A 259 6.33 21.36 7.44
C ASP A 259 4.86 21.70 7.65
N VAL A 260 4.63 22.60 8.61
CA VAL A 260 3.31 23.12 8.97
C VAL A 260 3.41 24.63 9.05
N TYR A 261 2.64 25.33 8.23
CA TYR A 261 2.58 26.80 8.19
C TYR A 261 1.13 27.25 8.36
N GLY A 262 0.76 27.64 9.58
CA GLY A 262 -0.64 27.96 9.89
C GLY A 262 -1.53 26.72 9.73
N ASN A 263 -2.37 26.72 8.69
CA ASN A 263 -3.22 25.59 8.31
C ASN A 263 -2.72 24.84 7.06
N GLU A 264 -1.54 25.18 6.53
CA GLU A 264 -0.96 24.49 5.38
C GLU A 264 0.04 23.43 5.82
N ILE A 265 0.03 22.28 5.15
CA ILE A 265 0.95 21.15 5.41
C ILE A 265 1.64 20.75 4.11
N LYS A 266 2.93 20.42 4.20
CA LYS A 266 3.74 19.94 3.08
C LYS A 266 4.77 18.92 3.53
N MET A 267 5.05 17.91 2.70
CA MET A 267 6.23 17.06 2.82
C MET A 267 7.44 17.68 2.11
N LYS A 268 8.58 17.74 2.81
CA LYS A 268 9.87 18.21 2.26
C LYS A 268 10.61 17.18 1.42
N VAL A 269 10.21 15.91 1.51
CA VAL A 269 10.89 14.77 0.88
C VAL A 269 9.87 13.99 0.07
N GLN A 270 10.27 13.52 -1.11
CA GLN A 270 9.42 12.71 -1.97
C GLN A 270 9.11 11.35 -1.31
N PRO A 271 7.90 10.79 -1.48
CA PRO A 271 7.53 9.49 -0.91
C PRO A 271 8.52 8.36 -1.20
N GLU A 272 9.05 8.26 -2.42
CA GLU A 272 10.00 7.22 -2.85
C GLU A 272 11.41 7.32 -2.24
N ASP A 273 11.71 8.44 -1.58
CA ASP A 273 12.98 8.66 -0.90
C ASP A 273 12.91 8.29 0.60
N LEU A 274 11.73 7.96 1.09
CA LEU A 274 11.50 7.56 2.47
C LEU A 274 11.55 6.04 2.64
N ILE A 275 12.23 5.57 3.68
CA ILE A 275 12.17 4.20 4.16
C ILE A 275 11.80 4.23 5.64
N PHE A 276 10.64 3.67 5.99
CA PHE A 276 10.16 3.56 7.37
C PHE A 276 10.85 2.41 8.10
N MET A 277 11.29 2.65 9.34
CA MET A 277 12.14 1.72 10.09
C MET A 277 11.36 0.80 11.05
N GLY A 278 10.04 0.94 11.15
CA GLY A 278 9.16 0.15 12.01
C GLY A 278 7.72 0.14 11.55
#